data_AF-A0A7C2QG95-F1
#
_entry.id   AF-A0A7C2QG95-F1
#
_cell.length_a   1.000
_cell.length_b   1.000
_cell.length_c   1.000
_cell.angle_alpha   90.00
_cell.angle_beta   90.00
_cell.angle_gamma   90.00
#
_symmetry.space_group_name_H-M   'P 1'
#
loop_
_entity.id
_entity.type
_entity.pdbx_description
1 polymer ?
#
loop_
_entity_poly.entity_id
_entity_poly.type
_entity_poly.pdbx_seq_one_letter_code
_entity_poly.pdbx_strand_id
1 'polypeptide(L)'
;LLSALEQELSGREGREERLRSALAGVRANYDYIVVDCPPSLGLLTFNALRFAYEVLVPGEASHFSQHGVKRLLDVISLLRERFGQELMLYGLVTNFDGRSAFARMMAEEQRASFPGVFLRTFVHVSSKVREAAYCGQPVIQYARHSRSAREFRALADEIIEQESQAALLELHEAVPKRAMEPAAAQEEVLFRLRAPKARRVSVVGTFNDWCPDKVQLRGPDAEGYWYGSLALPRGKHAYKFVVDNSWTVDPENPLQDRDGFGGVNSVIEL
;
A
#
# COMPACT_ATOMS: atom_id res chain seq x y z
N LEU A 1 -26.77 -18.41 22.60
CA LEU A 1 -27.08 -17.73 21.32
C LEU A 1 -26.14 -16.54 21.19
N LEU A 2 -25.33 -16.48 20.13
CA LEU A 2 -24.37 -15.39 19.90
C LEU A 2 -25.03 -13.99 19.89
N SER A 3 -26.32 -13.92 19.55
CA SER A 3 -27.12 -12.70 19.64
C SER A 3 -27.26 -12.14 21.08
N ALA A 4 -27.24 -12.99 22.11
CA ALA A 4 -27.28 -12.55 23.50
C ALA A 4 -25.95 -11.89 23.92
N LEU A 5 -24.83 -12.37 23.37
CA LEU A 5 -23.51 -11.81 23.63
C LEU A 5 -23.38 -10.38 23.08
N GLU A 6 -24.00 -10.09 21.92
CA GLU A 6 -24.05 -8.72 21.40
C GLU A 6 -24.78 -7.75 22.33
N GLN A 7 -25.86 -8.21 22.98
CA GLN A 7 -26.58 -7.40 23.96
C GLN A 7 -25.76 -7.21 25.24
N GLU A 8 -25.10 -8.25 25.75
CA GLU A 8 -24.27 -8.19 26.97
C GLU A 8 -23.04 -7.29 26.83
N LEU A 9 -22.45 -7.26 25.63
CA LEU A 9 -21.31 -6.40 25.30
C LEU A 9 -21.73 -4.98 24.92
N SER A 10 -23.02 -4.72 24.76
CA SER A 10 -23.52 -3.39 24.42
C SER A 10 -23.20 -2.38 25.54
N GLY A 11 -22.65 -1.22 25.16
CA GLY A 11 -22.29 -0.16 26.11
C GLY A 11 -21.02 -0.40 26.93
N ARG A 12 -20.33 -1.53 26.77
CA ARG A 12 -19.02 -1.76 27.40
C ARG A 12 -17.91 -1.11 26.59
N GLU A 13 -16.96 -0.49 27.30
CA GLU A 13 -15.76 0.06 26.67
C GLU A 13 -14.89 -1.04 26.06
N GLY A 14 -14.30 -0.75 24.88
CA GLY A 14 -13.46 -1.68 24.13
C GLY A 14 -14.17 -2.95 23.65
N ARG A 15 -15.51 -2.93 23.53
CA ARG A 15 -16.30 -4.09 23.08
C ARG A 15 -15.98 -4.53 21.65
N GLU A 16 -15.44 -3.62 20.84
CA GLU A 16 -15.03 -3.84 19.45
C GLU A 16 -13.69 -4.59 19.33
N GLU A 17 -12.93 -4.69 20.43
CA GLU A 17 -11.57 -5.22 20.50
C GLU A 17 -11.48 -6.57 21.23
N ARG A 18 -12.63 -7.12 21.61
CA ARG A 18 -12.72 -8.29 22.49
C ARG A 18 -12.13 -9.53 21.84
N LEU A 19 -12.46 -9.75 20.56
CA LEU A 19 -11.92 -10.90 19.82
C LEU A 19 -10.40 -10.79 19.65
N ARG A 20 -9.91 -9.60 19.25
CA ARG A 20 -8.48 -9.35 19.07
C ARG A 20 -7.70 -9.60 20.37
N SER A 21 -8.23 -9.12 21.49
CA SER A 21 -7.63 -9.31 22.81
C SER A 21 -7.63 -10.78 23.25
N ALA A 22 -8.72 -11.51 22.99
CA ALA A 22 -8.83 -12.92 23.34
C ALA A 22 -7.87 -13.81 22.54
N LEU A 23 -7.58 -13.46 21.29
CA LEU A 23 -6.71 -14.24 20.40
C LEU A 23 -5.24 -13.81 20.41
N ALA A 24 -4.89 -12.73 21.10
CA ALA A 24 -3.52 -12.18 21.11
C ALA A 24 -2.45 -13.21 21.52
N GLY A 25 -2.75 -14.07 22.50
CA GLY A 25 -1.81 -15.06 23.03
C GLY A 25 -1.65 -16.33 22.19
N VAL A 26 -2.54 -16.60 21.24
CA VAL A 26 -2.50 -17.83 20.41
C VAL A 26 -2.09 -17.57 18.98
N ARG A 27 -2.06 -16.31 18.56
CA ARG A 27 -1.77 -15.92 17.17
C ARG A 27 -0.42 -16.41 16.67
N ALA A 28 0.60 -16.44 17.53
CA ALA A 28 1.93 -16.91 17.15
C ALA A 28 2.01 -18.43 16.89
N ASN A 29 0.95 -19.19 17.18
CA ASN A 29 0.95 -20.65 17.08
C ASN A 29 0.32 -21.18 15.78
N TYR A 30 -0.22 -20.30 14.93
CA TYR A 30 -0.93 -20.67 13.72
C TYR A 30 -0.54 -19.75 12.57
N ASP A 31 -0.32 -20.33 11.39
CA ASP A 31 -0.10 -19.55 10.16
C ASP A 31 -1.39 -18.83 9.74
N TYR A 32 -2.54 -19.48 9.91
CA TYR A 32 -3.86 -18.96 9.56
C TYR A 32 -4.87 -19.12 10.70
N ILE A 33 -5.69 -18.10 10.89
CA ILE A 33 -6.87 -18.13 11.77
C ILE A 33 -8.08 -17.73 10.93
N VAL A 34 -8.99 -18.67 10.69
CA VAL A 34 -10.23 -18.42 9.94
C VAL A 34 -11.36 -18.14 10.93
N VAL A 35 -12.02 -16.99 10.76
CA VAL A 35 -13.15 -16.56 11.59
C VAL A 35 -14.44 -16.61 10.77
N ASP A 36 -15.30 -17.57 11.06
CA ASP A 36 -16.64 -17.65 10.47
C ASP A 36 -17.58 -16.65 11.14
N CYS A 37 -18.22 -15.80 10.33
CA CYS A 37 -18.98 -14.65 10.82
C CYS A 37 -20.49 -14.88 10.70
N PRO A 38 -21.30 -14.34 11.63
CA PRO A 38 -22.75 -14.31 11.45
C PRO A 38 -23.14 -13.45 10.24
N PRO A 39 -24.32 -13.69 9.63
CA PRO A 39 -24.73 -13.02 8.39
C PRO A 39 -25.06 -11.52 8.56
N SER A 40 -25.13 -11.03 9.79
CA SER A 40 -25.42 -9.63 10.12
C SER A 40 -24.15 -8.82 10.33
N LEU A 41 -24.10 -7.59 9.83
CA LEU A 41 -23.05 -6.60 10.15
C LEU A 41 -23.30 -5.98 11.54
N GLY A 42 -23.16 -6.81 12.57
CA GLY A 42 -23.29 -6.46 13.99
C GLY A 42 -21.95 -6.33 14.71
N LEU A 43 -21.98 -6.32 16.05
CA LEU A 43 -20.78 -6.18 16.88
C LEU A 43 -19.83 -7.37 16.72
N LEU A 44 -20.36 -8.58 16.52
CA LEU A 44 -19.52 -9.77 16.34
C LEU A 44 -18.74 -9.72 15.03
N THR A 45 -19.41 -9.38 13.93
CA THR A 45 -18.77 -9.21 12.63
C THR A 45 -17.78 -8.04 12.67
N PHE A 46 -18.10 -6.96 13.38
CA PHE A 46 -17.14 -5.86 13.58
C PHE A 46 -15.89 -6.30 14.37
N ASN A 47 -16.05 -7.12 15.42
CA ASN A 47 -14.93 -7.70 16.15
C ASN A 47 -14.06 -8.59 15.25
N ALA A 48 -14.70 -9.39 14.39
CA ALA A 48 -13.99 -10.20 13.39
C ALA A 48 -13.19 -9.33 12.44
N LEU A 49 -13.80 -8.25 11.91
CA LEU A 49 -13.10 -7.29 11.05
C LEU A 49 -11.95 -6.58 11.77
N ARG A 50 -12.10 -6.17 13.04
CA ARG A 50 -11.02 -5.57 13.86
C ARG A 50 -9.87 -6.52 14.16
N PHE A 51 -10.11 -7.83 14.09
CA PHE A 51 -9.08 -8.85 14.28
C PHE A 51 -8.41 -9.27 12.96
N ALA A 52 -9.19 -9.30 11.87
CA ALA A 52 -8.76 -9.83 10.58
C ALA A 52 -7.73 -8.93 9.87
N TYR A 53 -6.95 -9.56 8.99
CA TYR A 53 -6.12 -8.92 7.98
C TYR A 53 -6.79 -8.94 6.61
N GLU A 54 -7.54 -10.02 6.37
CA GLU A 54 -8.18 -10.30 5.11
C GLU A 54 -9.62 -10.72 5.33
N VAL A 55 -10.49 -10.39 4.37
CA VAL A 55 -11.92 -10.63 4.44
C VAL A 55 -12.36 -11.30 3.16
N LEU A 56 -12.81 -12.54 3.26
CA LEU A 56 -13.43 -13.28 2.15
C LEU A 56 -14.95 -13.11 2.20
N VAL A 57 -15.54 -12.58 1.14
CA VAL A 57 -16.98 -12.34 1.00
C VAL A 57 -17.57 -13.31 -0.01
N PRO A 58 -18.17 -14.43 0.45
CA PRO A 58 -18.92 -15.31 -0.44
C PRO A 58 -20.24 -14.65 -0.85
N GLY A 59 -20.51 -14.62 -2.16
CA GLY A 59 -21.76 -14.12 -2.72
C GLY A 59 -22.18 -14.90 -3.96
N GLU A 60 -23.45 -14.82 -4.33
CA GLU A 60 -23.94 -15.38 -5.58
C GLU A 60 -23.74 -14.38 -6.72
N ALA A 61 -23.78 -14.84 -7.96
CA ALA A 61 -23.77 -13.96 -9.14
C ALA A 61 -25.12 -13.26 -9.29
N SER A 62 -25.40 -12.29 -8.41
CA SER A 62 -26.65 -11.53 -8.32
C SER A 62 -26.40 -10.06 -7.96
N HIS A 63 -27.35 -9.19 -8.29
CA HIS A 63 -27.31 -7.77 -7.89
C HIS A 63 -27.33 -7.59 -6.35
N PHE A 64 -27.97 -8.48 -5.61
CA PHE A 64 -28.01 -8.38 -4.15
C PHE A 64 -26.61 -8.53 -3.53
N SER A 65 -25.80 -9.43 -4.08
CA SER A 65 -24.43 -9.64 -3.64
C SER A 65 -23.52 -8.43 -3.89
N GLN A 66 -23.76 -7.65 -4.94
CA GLN A 66 -23.04 -6.38 -5.19
C GLN A 66 -23.30 -5.35 -4.07
N HIS A 67 -24.55 -5.24 -3.62
CA HIS A 67 -24.91 -4.31 -2.53
C HIS A 67 -24.24 -4.71 -1.20
N GLY A 68 -24.11 -6.02 -0.93
CA GLY A 68 -23.40 -6.54 0.24
C GLY A 68 -21.92 -6.15 0.24
N VAL A 69 -21.24 -6.35 -0.90
CA VAL A 69 -19.82 -5.97 -1.08
C VAL A 69 -19.63 -4.47 -0.91
N LYS A 70 -20.49 -3.65 -1.50
CA LYS A 70 -20.42 -2.19 -1.35
C LYS A 70 -20.53 -1.75 0.12
N ARG A 71 -21.50 -2.30 0.85
CA ARG A 71 -21.66 -1.99 2.28
C ARG A 71 -20.45 -2.40 3.11
N LEU A 72 -19.81 -3.53 2.77
CA LEU A 72 -18.56 -3.95 3.42
C LEU A 72 -17.41 -3.01 3.10
N LEU A 73 -17.28 -2.53 1.87
CA LEU A 73 -16.29 -1.51 1.49
C LEU A 73 -16.48 -0.21 2.28
N ASP A 74 -17.72 0.22 2.52
CA ASP A 74 -18.01 1.39 3.36
C ASP A 74 -17.54 1.17 4.80
N VAL A 75 -17.77 -0.03 5.36
CA VAL A 75 -17.31 -0.39 6.71
C VAL A 75 -15.79 -0.47 6.79
N ILE A 76 -15.12 -1.04 5.78
CA ILE A 76 -13.66 -1.09 5.70
C ILE A 76 -13.07 0.32 5.62
N SER A 77 -13.69 1.21 4.84
CA SER A 77 -13.27 2.62 4.76
C SER A 77 -13.36 3.31 6.12
N LEU A 78 -14.45 3.08 6.86
CA LEU A 78 -14.61 3.58 8.23
C LEU A 78 -13.54 3.03 9.19
N LEU A 79 -13.20 1.74 9.06
CA LEU A 79 -12.17 1.10 9.86
C LEU A 79 -10.78 1.72 9.61
N ARG A 80 -10.46 1.99 8.35
CA ARG A 80 -9.23 2.68 7.95
C ARG A 80 -9.20 4.09 8.53
N GLU A 81 -10.26 4.87 8.37
CA GLU A 81 -10.33 6.26 8.85
C GLU A 81 -10.24 6.38 10.38
N ARG A 82 -10.92 5.49 11.12
CA ARG A 82 -11.01 5.59 12.58
C ARG A 82 -9.89 4.89 13.32
N PHE A 83 -9.36 3.81 12.76
CA PHE A 83 -8.42 2.93 13.47
C PHE A 83 -7.10 2.73 12.72
N GLY A 84 -6.94 3.32 11.52
CA GLY A 84 -5.74 3.14 10.70
C GLY A 84 -5.53 1.69 10.26
N GLN A 85 -6.57 0.85 10.29
CA GLN A 85 -6.46 -0.55 9.91
C GLN A 85 -6.77 -0.72 8.43
N GLU A 86 -5.85 -1.34 7.71
CA GLU A 86 -6.06 -1.79 6.35
C GLU A 86 -6.55 -3.24 6.34
N LEU A 87 -7.49 -3.52 5.44
CA LEU A 87 -8.11 -4.84 5.29
C LEU A 87 -8.13 -5.19 3.80
N MET A 88 -7.59 -6.36 3.47
CA MET A 88 -7.67 -6.91 2.12
C MET A 88 -9.05 -7.56 1.94
N LEU A 89 -9.75 -7.20 0.87
CA LEU A 89 -11.09 -7.70 0.59
C LEU A 89 -11.08 -8.60 -0.65
N TYR A 90 -11.51 -9.85 -0.47
CA TYR A 90 -11.68 -10.83 -1.53
C TYR A 90 -13.14 -11.17 -1.74
N GLY A 91 -13.65 -10.96 -2.94
CA GLY A 91 -14.98 -11.43 -3.37
C GLY A 91 -14.90 -12.85 -3.92
N LEU A 92 -15.75 -13.76 -3.43
CA LEU A 92 -15.88 -15.10 -3.97
C LEU A 92 -17.27 -15.32 -4.55
N VAL A 93 -17.34 -15.67 -5.83
CA VAL A 93 -18.60 -16.08 -6.44
C VAL A 93 -18.85 -17.56 -6.12
N THR A 94 -19.93 -17.80 -5.39
CA THR A 94 -20.39 -19.10 -4.91
C THR A 94 -21.72 -19.49 -5.55
N ASN A 95 -22.12 -20.76 -5.39
CA ASN A 95 -23.32 -21.34 -6.00
C ASN A 95 -23.43 -21.04 -7.50
N PHE A 96 -22.29 -21.00 -8.19
CA PHE A 96 -22.26 -20.58 -9.58
C PHE A 96 -22.79 -21.68 -10.51
N ASP A 97 -23.77 -21.33 -11.35
CA ASP A 97 -24.24 -22.17 -12.45
C ASP A 97 -23.74 -21.63 -13.79
N GLY A 98 -22.57 -22.14 -14.24
CA GLY A 98 -21.96 -21.73 -15.50
C GLY A 98 -22.78 -22.04 -16.76
N ARG A 99 -23.86 -22.83 -16.67
CA ARG A 99 -24.77 -23.08 -17.81
C ARG A 99 -25.71 -21.90 -18.03
N SER A 100 -26.03 -21.15 -16.98
CA SER A 100 -26.87 -19.97 -17.05
C SER A 100 -26.12 -18.81 -17.68
N ALA A 101 -26.61 -18.32 -18.83
CA ALA A 101 -26.08 -17.13 -19.48
C ALA A 101 -26.19 -15.89 -18.57
N PHE A 102 -27.29 -15.81 -17.82
CA PHE A 102 -27.52 -14.74 -16.85
C PHE A 102 -26.49 -14.77 -15.70
N ALA A 103 -26.17 -15.95 -15.17
CA ALA A 103 -25.18 -16.07 -14.10
C ALA A 103 -23.77 -15.65 -14.57
N ARG A 104 -23.39 -16.03 -15.80
CA ARG A 104 -22.13 -15.61 -16.43
C ARG A 104 -22.06 -14.08 -16.59
N MET A 105 -23.11 -13.49 -17.16
CA MET A 105 -23.20 -12.03 -17.33
C MET A 105 -23.09 -11.29 -16.00
N MET A 106 -23.81 -11.75 -14.96
CA MET A 106 -23.73 -11.17 -13.62
C MET A 106 -22.35 -11.30 -12.98
N ALA A 107 -21.67 -12.44 -13.14
CA ALA A 107 -20.32 -12.63 -12.62
C ALA A 107 -19.30 -11.71 -13.31
N GLU A 108 -19.44 -11.50 -14.62
CA GLU A 108 -18.62 -10.54 -15.37
C GLU A 108 -18.87 -9.10 -14.92
N GLU A 109 -20.14 -8.72 -14.74
CA GLU A 109 -20.51 -7.39 -14.23
C GLU A 109 -20.00 -7.14 -12.81
N GLN A 110 -20.08 -8.15 -11.92
CA GLN A 110 -19.51 -8.07 -10.57
C GLN A 110 -17.99 -7.81 -10.60
N ARG A 111 -17.25 -8.53 -11.44
CA ARG A 111 -15.81 -8.32 -11.60
C ARG A 111 -15.47 -6.95 -12.18
N ALA A 112 -16.24 -6.50 -13.18
CA ALA A 112 -16.06 -5.18 -13.78
C ALA A 112 -16.33 -4.04 -12.79
N SER A 113 -17.34 -4.21 -11.93
CA SER A 113 -17.74 -3.22 -10.92
C SER A 113 -16.76 -3.12 -9.76
N PHE A 114 -16.04 -4.21 -9.45
CA PHE A 114 -15.08 -4.27 -8.35
C PHE A 114 -13.73 -4.85 -8.84
N PRO A 115 -12.97 -4.11 -9.66
CA PRO A 115 -11.69 -4.57 -10.18
C PRO A 115 -10.71 -4.91 -9.04
N GLY A 116 -10.05 -6.06 -9.14
CA GLY A 116 -9.07 -6.52 -8.14
C GLY A 116 -9.66 -7.08 -6.84
N VAL A 117 -10.99 -6.99 -6.63
CA VAL A 117 -11.63 -7.53 -5.42
C VAL A 117 -12.00 -9.01 -5.61
N PHE A 118 -12.57 -9.38 -6.75
CA PHE A 118 -13.08 -10.74 -6.95
C PHE A 118 -11.99 -11.72 -7.39
N LEU A 119 -11.96 -12.88 -6.74
CA LEU A 119 -11.10 -14.01 -7.09
C LEU A 119 -11.47 -14.60 -8.46
N ARG A 120 -10.49 -15.22 -9.12
CA ARG A 120 -10.68 -15.91 -10.40
C ARG A 120 -11.47 -17.21 -10.20
N THR A 121 -11.28 -17.86 -9.06
CA THR A 121 -11.96 -19.10 -8.70
C THR A 121 -13.47 -18.90 -8.51
N PHE A 122 -14.25 -19.83 -9.06
CA PHE A 122 -15.70 -19.96 -8.85
C PHE A 122 -15.99 -21.24 -8.06
N VAL A 123 -16.88 -21.17 -7.07
CA VAL A 123 -17.43 -22.37 -6.43
C VAL A 123 -18.79 -22.67 -7.06
N HIS A 124 -18.88 -23.81 -7.74
CA HIS A 124 -20.10 -24.20 -8.43
C HIS A 124 -21.11 -24.87 -7.50
N VAL A 125 -22.39 -24.80 -7.89
CA VAL A 125 -23.45 -25.59 -7.23
C VAL A 125 -23.08 -27.07 -7.26
N SER A 126 -23.14 -27.72 -6.10
CA SER A 126 -22.68 -29.11 -5.93
C SER A 126 -23.50 -29.86 -4.90
N SER A 127 -23.99 -31.06 -5.25
CA SER A 127 -24.60 -31.96 -4.26
C SER A 127 -23.56 -32.46 -3.25
N LYS A 128 -22.30 -32.65 -3.69
CA LYS A 128 -21.22 -33.18 -2.85
C LYS A 128 -20.85 -32.26 -1.68
N VAL A 129 -20.96 -30.95 -1.86
CA VAL A 129 -20.76 -30.00 -0.75
C VAL A 129 -21.89 -30.16 0.29
N ARG A 130 -23.14 -30.29 -0.16
CA ARG A 130 -24.30 -30.49 0.72
C ARG A 130 -24.27 -31.84 1.46
N GLU A 131 -23.91 -32.91 0.75
CA GLU A 131 -23.70 -34.25 1.31
C GLU A 131 -22.58 -34.24 2.37
N ALA A 132 -21.44 -33.61 2.06
CA ALA A 132 -20.31 -33.51 2.98
C ALA A 132 -20.66 -32.73 4.26
N ALA A 133 -21.36 -31.60 4.13
CA ALA A 133 -21.84 -30.81 5.26
C ALA A 133 -22.81 -31.62 6.15
N TYR A 134 -23.73 -32.38 5.56
CA TYR A 134 -24.63 -33.27 6.29
C TYR A 134 -23.86 -34.34 7.08
N CYS A 135 -22.76 -34.86 6.51
CA CYS A 135 -21.89 -35.83 7.18
C CYS A 135 -20.90 -35.20 8.17
N GLY A 136 -20.87 -33.87 8.34
CA GLY A 136 -19.92 -33.18 9.22
C GLY A 136 -18.46 -33.32 8.78
N GLN A 137 -18.21 -33.52 7.47
CA GLN A 137 -16.87 -33.69 6.92
C GLN A 137 -16.56 -32.64 5.86
N PRO A 138 -15.31 -32.14 5.78
CA PRO A 138 -14.91 -31.26 4.69
C PRO A 138 -15.05 -31.95 3.32
N VAL A 139 -15.54 -31.24 2.30
CA VAL A 139 -15.74 -31.80 0.94
C VAL A 139 -14.45 -32.36 0.33
N ILE A 140 -13.30 -31.79 0.69
CA ILE A 140 -11.96 -32.25 0.28
C ILE A 140 -11.61 -33.64 0.82
N GLN A 141 -12.22 -34.05 1.95
CA GLN A 141 -12.08 -35.38 2.55
C GLN A 141 -13.19 -36.30 2.07
N TYR A 142 -14.45 -35.86 2.17
CA TYR A 142 -15.65 -36.64 1.81
C TYR A 142 -15.66 -37.04 0.32
N ALA A 143 -15.37 -36.10 -0.57
CA ALA A 143 -15.43 -36.29 -2.03
C ALA A 143 -14.16 -35.75 -2.70
N ARG A 144 -13.01 -36.32 -2.34
CA ARG A 144 -11.64 -35.87 -2.72
C ARG A 144 -11.43 -35.57 -4.21
N HIS A 145 -12.06 -36.36 -5.09
CA HIS A 145 -11.94 -36.24 -6.56
C HIS A 145 -13.09 -35.46 -7.21
N SER A 146 -14.01 -34.91 -6.42
CA SER A 146 -15.11 -34.08 -6.94
C SER A 146 -14.60 -32.74 -7.48
N ARG A 147 -15.43 -32.11 -8.32
CA ARG A 147 -15.20 -30.75 -8.80
C ARG A 147 -15.01 -29.76 -7.64
N SER A 148 -15.91 -29.79 -6.66
CA SER A 148 -15.87 -28.88 -5.52
C SER A 148 -14.61 -29.04 -4.68
N ALA A 149 -14.13 -30.27 -4.48
CA ALA A 149 -12.86 -30.49 -3.79
C ALA A 149 -11.66 -29.88 -4.54
N ARG A 150 -11.68 -29.83 -5.88
CA ARG A 150 -10.67 -29.11 -6.65
C ARG A 150 -10.84 -27.60 -6.56
N GLU A 151 -12.07 -27.09 -6.64
CA GLU A 151 -12.37 -25.66 -6.55
C GLU A 151 -11.97 -25.06 -5.19
N PHE A 152 -12.23 -25.75 -4.08
CA PHE A 152 -11.79 -25.28 -2.75
C PHE A 152 -10.27 -25.32 -2.58
N ARG A 153 -9.56 -26.26 -3.22
CA ARG A 153 -8.08 -26.24 -3.23
C ARG A 153 -7.56 -25.08 -4.06
N ALA A 154 -8.09 -24.89 -5.27
CA ALA A 154 -7.73 -23.77 -6.12
C ALA A 154 -8.01 -22.41 -5.45
N LEU A 155 -9.11 -22.30 -4.69
CA LEU A 155 -9.43 -21.13 -3.89
C LEU A 155 -8.34 -20.85 -2.84
N ALA A 156 -7.92 -21.88 -2.10
CA ALA A 156 -6.86 -21.72 -1.11
C ALA A 156 -5.53 -21.33 -1.76
N ASP A 157 -5.16 -21.99 -2.86
CA ASP A 157 -3.94 -21.68 -3.62
C ASP A 157 -3.96 -20.23 -4.12
N GLU A 158 -5.11 -19.75 -4.61
CA GLU A 158 -5.26 -18.39 -5.11
C GLU A 158 -5.14 -17.32 -4.01
N ILE A 159 -5.69 -17.57 -2.82
CA ILE A 159 -5.57 -16.64 -1.68
C ILE A 159 -4.09 -16.53 -1.24
N ILE A 160 -3.42 -17.68 -1.08
CA ILE A 160 -1.99 -17.72 -0.69
C ILE A 160 -1.11 -17.03 -1.74
N GLU A 161 -1.45 -17.16 -3.04
CA GLU A 161 -0.75 -16.45 -4.12
C GLU A 161 -0.91 -14.93 -3.99
N GLN A 162 -2.12 -14.44 -3.68
CA GLN A 162 -2.36 -13.00 -3.54
C GLN A 162 -1.71 -12.41 -2.29
N GLU A 163 -1.70 -13.13 -1.17
CA GLU A 163 -0.93 -12.78 0.03
C GLU A 163 0.56 -12.60 -0.30
N SER A 164 1.13 -13.57 -1.01
CA SER A 164 2.53 -13.55 -1.39
C SER A 164 2.85 -12.35 -2.28
N GLN A 165 1.97 -12.01 -3.23
CA GLN A 165 2.13 -10.85 -4.09
C GLN A 165 1.99 -9.53 -3.32
N ALA A 166 1.04 -9.42 -2.41
CA ALA A 166 0.86 -8.25 -1.54
C ALA A 166 2.10 -8.06 -0.64
N ALA A 167 2.60 -9.12 -0.02
CA ALA A 167 3.83 -9.07 0.77
C ALA A 167 5.06 -8.69 -0.08
N LEU A 168 5.16 -9.19 -1.32
CA LEU A 168 6.21 -8.79 -2.27
C LEU A 168 6.09 -7.32 -2.67
N LEU A 169 4.88 -6.79 -2.86
CA LEU A 169 4.62 -5.38 -3.12
C LEU A 169 5.01 -4.52 -1.92
N GLU A 170 4.60 -4.90 -0.72
CA GLU A 170 5.00 -4.21 0.52
C GLU A 170 6.51 -4.28 0.74
N LEU A 171 7.17 -5.40 0.46
CA LEU A 171 8.63 -5.50 0.48
C LEU A 171 9.27 -4.61 -0.60
N HIS A 172 8.72 -4.54 -1.81
CA HIS A 172 9.21 -3.63 -2.86
C HIS A 172 8.98 -2.15 -2.53
N GLU A 173 7.91 -1.80 -1.81
CA GLU A 173 7.60 -0.43 -1.37
C GLU A 173 8.36 -0.04 -0.09
N ALA A 174 8.58 -0.99 0.81
CA ALA A 174 9.33 -0.84 2.06
C ALA A 174 10.85 -0.93 1.85
N VAL A 175 11.32 -1.56 0.76
CA VAL A 175 12.62 -1.24 0.19
C VAL A 175 12.51 0.22 -0.25
N PRO A 176 13.24 1.16 0.37
CA PRO A 176 13.16 2.55 -0.03
C PRO A 176 13.39 2.62 -1.54
N LYS A 177 12.62 3.46 -2.25
CA LYS A 177 12.84 3.90 -3.65
C LYS A 177 14.18 4.65 -3.83
N ARG A 178 15.22 4.20 -3.13
CA ARG A 178 16.60 4.66 -3.12
C ARG A 178 17.54 3.62 -3.72
N ALA A 179 17.04 2.46 -4.16
CA ALA A 179 17.86 1.39 -4.70
C ALA A 179 17.22 0.65 -5.89
N MET A 180 16.74 1.38 -6.92
CA MET A 180 16.65 0.93 -8.33
C MET A 180 15.83 1.93 -9.17
N GLU A 181 16.29 3.17 -9.27
CA GLU A 181 16.34 3.77 -10.59
C GLU A 181 17.68 3.31 -11.20
N PRO A 182 17.79 3.00 -12.50
CA PRO A 182 19.12 3.05 -13.10
C PRO A 182 19.61 4.45 -12.79
N ALA A 183 20.69 4.59 -12.02
CA ALA A 183 21.24 5.88 -11.66
C ALA A 183 21.26 6.74 -12.92
N ALA A 184 20.35 7.71 -13.03
CA ALA A 184 20.44 8.71 -14.05
C ALA A 184 21.83 9.26 -13.86
N ALA A 185 22.74 9.05 -14.82
CA ALA A 185 24.16 9.32 -14.65
C ALA A 185 24.31 10.70 -14.01
N GLN A 186 24.60 10.72 -12.71
CA GLN A 186 24.76 11.95 -11.96
C GLN A 186 26.19 12.35 -12.21
N GLU A 187 26.37 13.53 -12.80
CA GLU A 187 27.69 14.05 -13.08
C GLU A 187 28.15 14.79 -11.82
N GLU A 188 29.37 14.49 -11.38
CA GLU A 188 29.96 15.17 -10.22
C GLU A 188 30.38 16.58 -10.64
N VAL A 189 29.71 17.59 -10.08
CA VAL A 189 29.97 18.99 -10.35
C VAL A 189 30.73 19.59 -9.19
N LEU A 190 31.91 20.15 -9.48
CA LEU A 190 32.70 20.91 -8.53
C LEU A 190 32.24 22.36 -8.50
N PHE A 191 31.68 22.78 -7.37
CA PHE A 191 31.44 24.19 -7.08
C PHE A 191 32.68 24.78 -6.42
N ARG A 192 33.17 25.89 -6.96
CA ARG A 192 34.34 26.60 -6.44
C ARG A 192 34.06 28.10 -6.38
N LEU A 193 34.41 28.75 -5.28
CA LEU A 193 34.31 30.20 -5.14
C LEU A 193 35.54 30.76 -4.41
N ARG A 194 36.13 31.83 -4.95
CA ARG A 194 37.18 32.57 -4.25
C ARG A 194 36.59 33.56 -3.25
N ALA A 195 36.71 33.29 -1.96
CA ALA A 195 36.22 34.15 -0.89
C ALA A 195 37.16 34.10 0.35
N PRO A 196 38.35 34.70 0.28
CA PRO A 196 39.41 34.53 1.29
C PRO A 196 39.06 35.08 2.68
N LYS A 197 38.11 36.01 2.76
CA LYS A 197 37.68 36.64 4.02
C LYS A 197 36.36 36.09 4.56
N ALA A 198 35.73 35.16 3.85
CA ALA A 198 34.45 34.59 4.26
C ALA A 198 34.64 33.69 5.49
N ARG A 199 33.64 33.65 6.38
CA ARG A 199 33.59 32.67 7.47
C ARG A 199 32.86 31.40 7.05
N ARG A 200 31.88 31.56 6.16
CA ARG A 200 31.03 30.47 5.69
C ARG A 200 30.61 30.71 4.25
N VAL A 201 30.80 29.71 3.40
CA VAL A 201 30.30 29.71 2.02
C VAL A 201 29.44 28.48 1.78
N SER A 202 28.17 28.68 1.48
CA SER A 202 27.27 27.60 1.06
C SER A 202 26.96 27.73 -0.42
N VAL A 203 26.63 26.61 -1.06
CA VAL A 203 26.03 26.62 -2.40
C VAL A 203 24.55 26.28 -2.28
N VAL A 204 23.71 27.06 -2.97
CA VAL A 204 22.26 26.92 -2.97
C VAL A 204 21.75 26.89 -4.39
N GLY A 205 20.70 26.12 -4.65
CA GLY A 205 20.14 26.00 -5.99
C GLY A 205 18.92 25.10 -6.07
N THR A 206 18.52 24.79 -7.29
CA THR A 206 17.40 23.88 -7.59
C THR A 206 17.56 22.50 -6.96
N PHE A 207 18.79 22.04 -6.74
CA PHE A 207 19.12 20.74 -6.16
C PHE A 207 19.05 20.67 -4.63
N ASN A 208 18.87 21.79 -3.93
CA ASN A 208 18.75 21.81 -2.47
C ASN A 208 17.66 22.77 -1.96
N ASP A 209 16.66 23.07 -2.80
CA ASP A 209 15.55 23.98 -2.49
C ASP A 209 16.02 25.36 -2.03
N TRP A 210 17.15 25.84 -2.59
CA TRP A 210 17.76 27.11 -2.23
C TRP A 210 18.09 27.27 -0.72
N CYS A 211 18.33 26.16 -0.01
CA CYS A 211 18.54 26.14 1.43
C CYS A 211 20.05 26.18 1.79
N PRO A 212 20.57 27.26 2.43
CA PRO A 212 22.01 27.43 2.70
C PRO A 212 22.60 26.41 3.68
N ASP A 213 21.76 25.81 4.53
CA ASP A 213 22.21 24.87 5.56
C ASP A 213 22.42 23.44 5.03
N LYS A 214 22.02 23.16 3.78
CA LYS A 214 22.10 21.81 3.20
C LYS A 214 23.46 21.50 2.56
N VAL A 215 24.15 22.48 1.97
CA VAL A 215 25.43 22.27 1.29
C VAL A 215 26.43 23.37 1.64
N GLN A 216 27.27 23.06 2.63
CA GLN A 216 28.38 23.90 3.08
C GLN A 216 29.66 23.56 2.30
N LEU A 217 30.28 24.55 1.67
CA LEU A 217 31.59 24.37 1.02
C LEU A 217 32.70 24.28 2.06
N ARG A 218 33.77 23.55 1.72
CA ARG A 218 35.00 23.43 2.51
C ARG A 218 36.01 24.48 2.06
N GLY A 219 36.73 25.07 3.00
CA GLY A 219 37.71 26.13 2.72
C GLY A 219 37.79 27.17 3.84
N PRO A 220 38.45 28.30 3.58
CA PRO A 220 39.24 28.57 2.38
C PRO A 220 40.54 27.76 2.37
N ASP A 221 41.05 27.40 1.19
CA ASP A 221 42.43 26.92 1.04
C ASP A 221 43.45 28.08 1.13
N ALA A 222 44.73 27.77 0.92
CA ALA A 222 45.82 28.76 0.99
C ALA A 222 45.68 29.91 -0.03
N GLU A 223 44.91 29.72 -1.10
CA GLU A 223 44.67 30.71 -2.16
C GLU A 223 43.35 31.48 -1.98
N GLY A 224 42.56 31.11 -0.96
CA GLY A 224 41.30 31.74 -0.62
C GLY A 224 40.06 31.09 -1.23
N TYR A 225 40.17 29.86 -1.75
CA TYR A 225 39.07 29.17 -2.43
C TYR A 225 38.29 28.25 -1.49
N TRP A 226 36.98 28.27 -1.70
CA TRP A 226 36.01 27.35 -1.14
C TRP A 226 35.57 26.38 -2.21
N TYR A 227 35.42 25.10 -1.86
CA TYR A 227 35.07 24.04 -2.79
C TYR A 227 34.07 23.03 -2.20
N GLY A 228 33.26 22.45 -3.06
CA GLY A 228 32.35 21.36 -2.73
C GLY A 228 31.83 20.68 -3.98
N SER A 229 31.81 19.35 -3.97
CA SER A 229 31.28 18.56 -5.08
C SER A 229 29.86 18.11 -4.79
N LEU A 230 28.99 18.17 -5.80
CA LEU A 230 27.66 17.57 -5.75
C LEU A 230 27.43 16.70 -6.98
N ALA A 231 26.87 15.51 -6.75
CA ALA A 231 26.36 14.67 -7.82
C ALA A 231 25.00 15.23 -8.26
N LEU A 232 24.95 15.80 -9.46
CA LEU A 232 23.74 16.40 -10.02
C LEU A 232 23.24 15.56 -11.21
N PRO A 233 21.92 15.32 -11.34
CA PRO A 233 21.39 14.66 -12.51
C PRO A 233 21.57 15.54 -13.75
N ARG A 234 21.64 14.93 -14.94
CA ARG A 234 21.64 15.68 -16.21
C ARG A 234 20.47 16.65 -16.32
N GLY A 235 20.73 17.81 -16.92
CA GLY A 235 19.77 18.90 -17.04
C GLY A 235 20.29 20.25 -16.54
N LYS A 236 19.39 21.24 -16.56
CA LYS A 236 19.69 22.63 -16.20
C LYS A 236 19.48 22.85 -14.69
N HIS A 237 20.52 23.32 -14.01
CA HIS A 237 20.52 23.63 -12.59
C HIS A 237 20.89 25.08 -12.35
N ALA A 238 20.00 25.83 -11.69
CA ALA A 238 20.27 27.20 -11.26
C ALA A 238 20.82 27.20 -9.84
N TYR A 239 21.84 28.02 -9.59
CA TYR A 239 22.50 28.11 -8.29
C TYR A 239 23.04 29.51 -8.00
N LYS A 240 23.35 29.74 -6.71
CA LYS A 240 24.08 30.88 -6.15
C LYS A 240 24.97 30.40 -4.99
N PHE A 241 25.93 31.22 -4.62
CA PHE A 241 26.64 31.08 -3.35
C PHE A 241 26.01 31.97 -2.28
N VAL A 242 26.05 31.50 -1.03
CA VAL A 242 25.73 32.30 0.15
C VAL A 242 27.02 32.49 0.95
N VAL A 243 27.57 33.69 0.89
CA VAL A 243 28.81 34.09 1.57
C VAL A 243 28.44 34.93 2.78
N ASP A 244 28.60 34.40 3.99
CA ASP A 244 28.25 35.10 5.24
C ASP A 244 26.86 35.79 5.19
N ASN A 245 25.85 35.04 4.71
CA ASN A 245 24.46 35.46 4.49
C ASN A 245 24.20 36.41 3.30
N SER A 246 25.21 36.71 2.49
CA SER A 246 25.07 37.46 1.24
C SER A 246 24.98 36.53 0.03
N TRP A 247 23.92 36.68 -0.75
CA TRP A 247 23.69 35.91 -1.97
C TRP A 247 24.53 36.47 -3.10
N THR A 248 25.39 35.63 -3.67
CA THR A 248 26.37 35.99 -4.68
C THR A 248 26.26 35.02 -5.84
N VAL A 249 26.17 35.53 -7.06
CA VAL A 249 26.28 34.69 -8.27
C VAL A 249 27.72 34.24 -8.43
N ASP A 250 27.93 33.10 -9.09
CA ASP A 250 29.26 32.63 -9.41
C ASP A 250 29.93 33.60 -10.42
N PRO A 251 31.00 34.32 -10.03
CA PRO A 251 31.68 35.25 -10.92
C PRO A 251 32.45 34.55 -12.05
N GLU A 252 32.81 33.28 -11.87
CA GLU A 252 33.57 32.49 -12.85
C GLU A 252 32.64 31.76 -13.84
N ASN A 253 31.32 31.75 -13.59
CA ASN A 253 30.34 31.15 -14.49
C ASN A 253 29.61 32.21 -15.37
N PRO A 254 29.85 32.22 -16.70
CA PRO A 254 29.20 33.17 -17.61
C PRO A 254 27.73 32.82 -17.90
N LEU A 255 27.28 31.59 -17.61
CA LEU A 255 25.91 31.16 -17.85
C LEU A 255 25.01 31.63 -16.70
N GLN A 256 24.00 32.42 -17.06
CA GLN A 256 23.04 32.97 -16.10
C GLN A 256 21.62 32.89 -16.65
N ASP A 257 20.65 32.76 -15.76
CA ASP A 257 19.23 32.79 -16.08
C ASP A 257 18.47 33.71 -15.12
N ARG A 258 17.35 34.27 -15.59
CA ARG A 258 16.56 35.23 -14.82
C ARG A 258 15.83 34.51 -13.69
N ASP A 259 15.91 35.06 -12.48
CA ASP A 259 15.29 34.45 -11.29
C ASP A 259 13.80 34.76 -11.12
N GLY A 260 13.21 35.56 -12.02
CA GLY A 260 11.81 35.96 -11.98
C GLY A 260 11.49 37.10 -11.00
N PHE A 261 12.48 37.57 -10.22
CA PHE A 261 12.35 38.65 -9.23
C PHE A 261 13.21 39.87 -9.56
N GLY A 262 13.69 39.96 -10.80
CA GLY A 262 14.54 41.05 -11.29
C GLY A 262 16.04 40.83 -11.09
N GLY A 263 16.45 39.67 -10.56
CA GLY A 263 17.84 39.23 -10.46
C GLY A 263 18.17 38.09 -11.43
N VAL A 264 19.38 37.56 -11.28
CA VAL A 264 19.90 36.45 -12.09
C VAL A 264 20.52 35.38 -11.20
N ASN A 265 20.46 34.13 -11.63
CA ASN A 265 21.12 32.98 -11.02
C ASN A 265 22.21 32.45 -11.97
N SER A 266 23.29 31.90 -11.42
CA SER A 266 24.25 31.15 -12.23
C SER A 266 23.63 29.81 -12.65
N VAL A 267 24.01 29.28 -13.81
CA VAL A 267 23.42 28.07 -14.37
C VAL A 267 24.49 27.07 -14.79
N ILE A 268 24.24 25.80 -14.51
CA ILE A 268 25.02 24.68 -15.03
C ILE A 268 24.06 23.80 -15.82
N GLU A 269 24.46 23.40 -17.03
CA GLU A 269 23.76 22.42 -17.86
C GLU A 269 24.67 21.22 -18.04
N LEU A 270 24.21 20.05 -17.58
CA LEU A 270 24.91 18.76 -17.61
C LEU A 270 24.25 17.81 -18.62
#